data_AF-A0A1I8JFK5-F1
#
_entry.id   AF-A0A1I8JFK5-F1
#
_cell.length_a   1.000
_cell.length_b   1.000
_cell.length_c   1.000
_cell.angle_alpha   90.00
_cell.angle_beta   90.00
_cell.angle_gamma   90.00
#
_symmetry.space_group_name_H-M   'P 1'
#
loop_
_entity.id
_entity.type
_entity.pdbx_description
1 polymer ?
#
loop_
_entity_poly.entity_id
_entity_poly.type
_entity_poly.pdbx_seq_one_letter_code
_entity_poly.pdbx_strand_id
1 'polypeptide(L)'
;VEIRNHDQSKLLAEISSDGQVQTKLAFGLTKKCNMQLASFPFDKQQCNFSMASGQRPPNSLRLRVVRSIAIDLSIRFLRSNEYCVTAVDSILKWVYSSYHQMERLPMYYVIVLIIPSALILATCIFGFLLPADSGDRLALNVAILLSMSVFLQLAGSITPAQSESVPV
;
A
#
# COMPACT_ATOMS: atom_id res chain seq x y z
N VAL A 1 -13.32 7.98 2.75
CA VAL A 1 -12.18 8.83 3.13
C VAL A 1 -12.43 9.26 4.56
N GLU A 2 -11.49 9.03 5.47
CA GLU A 2 -11.55 9.51 6.85
C GLU A 2 -10.62 10.72 6.96
N ILE A 3 -11.10 11.79 7.58
CA ILE A 3 -10.35 13.03 7.79
C ILE A 3 -10.03 13.12 9.27
N ARG A 4 -8.74 13.02 9.62
CA ARG A 4 -8.29 13.25 11.01
C ARG A 4 -7.84 14.69 11.14
N ASN A 5 -8.62 15.47 11.89
CA ASN A 5 -8.26 16.84 12.22
C ASN A 5 -7.15 16.81 13.26
N HIS A 6 -5.95 17.27 12.88
CA HIS A 6 -4.77 17.21 13.75
C HIS A 6 -4.66 18.43 14.68
N ASP A 7 -5.49 19.45 14.48
CA ASP A 7 -5.59 20.59 15.39
C ASP A 7 -7.02 21.17 15.37
N GLN A 8 -7.65 21.26 16.54
CA GLN A 8 -8.94 21.95 16.75
C GLN A 8 -8.74 23.40 17.22
N SER A 9 -7.55 23.95 17.06
CA SER A 9 -7.31 25.38 17.25
C SER A 9 -8.07 26.21 16.20
N LYS A 10 -8.62 27.36 16.62
CA LYS A 10 -9.36 28.29 15.74
C LYS A 10 -8.65 28.48 14.41
N LEU A 11 -9.35 28.19 13.31
CA LEU A 11 -8.86 28.39 11.96
C LEU A 11 -8.49 29.87 11.74
N LEU A 12 -7.19 30.16 11.69
CA LEU A 12 -6.69 31.51 11.41
C LEU A 12 -6.69 31.73 9.89
N ALA A 13 -7.37 32.77 9.46
CA ALA A 13 -7.37 33.23 8.08
C ALA A 13 -6.64 34.57 7.99
N GLU A 14 -5.69 34.67 7.07
CA GLU A 14 -5.00 35.90 6.73
C GLU A 14 -5.77 36.60 5.63
N ILE A 15 -6.16 37.86 5.87
CA ILE A 15 -6.95 38.67 4.94
C ILE A 15 -6.05 39.80 4.44
N SER A 16 -5.86 39.84 3.12
CA SER A 16 -5.12 40.91 2.45
C SER A 16 -6.08 42.03 2.00
N SER A 17 -5.58 43.25 1.87
CA SER A 17 -6.38 44.44 1.51
C SER A 17 -6.99 44.38 0.10
N ASP A 18 -6.51 43.46 -0.75
CA ASP A 18 -7.06 43.16 -2.08
C ASP A 18 -8.23 42.16 -2.05
N GLY A 19 -8.67 41.74 -0.86
CA GLY A 19 -9.77 40.79 -0.68
C GLY A 19 -9.36 39.33 -0.80
N GLN A 20 -8.07 39.02 -0.92
CA GLN A 20 -7.58 37.64 -0.85
C GLN A 20 -7.62 37.12 0.59
N VAL A 21 -8.21 35.95 0.76
CA VAL A 21 -8.26 35.23 2.04
C VAL A 21 -7.40 33.99 1.91
N GLN A 22 -6.36 33.89 2.75
CA GLN A 22 -5.48 32.74 2.80
C GLN A 22 -5.64 31.99 4.12
N THR A 23 -5.80 30.68 4.03
CA THR A 23 -5.96 29.82 5.20
C THR A 23 -5.01 28.64 5.07
N LYS A 24 -4.27 28.35 6.13
CA LYS A 24 -3.37 27.19 6.20
C LYS A 24 -4.02 26.10 7.06
N LEU A 25 -4.21 24.94 6.45
CA LEU A 25 -4.85 23.78 7.06
C LEU A 25 -3.92 22.58 6.91
N ALA A 26 -3.62 21.91 8.02
CA ALA A 26 -2.95 20.62 8.04
C ALA A 26 -3.94 19.55 8.49
N PHE A 27 -4.23 18.58 7.63
CA PHE A 27 -5.17 17.51 7.92
C PHE A 27 -4.63 16.17 7.40
N GLY A 28 -4.84 15.11 8.18
CA GLY A 28 -4.53 13.74 7.78
C GLY A 28 -5.68 13.16 6.98
N LEU A 29 -5.38 12.51 5.86
CA LEU A 29 -6.37 11.86 5.00
C LEU A 29 -6.11 10.36 4.91
N THR A 30 -7.14 9.58 5.18
CA THR A 30 -7.14 8.14 4.93
C THR A 30 -8.11 7.81 3.82
N LYS A 31 -7.62 7.28 2.69
CA LYS A 31 -8.45 6.86 1.56
C LYS A 31 -8.37 5.34 1.39
N LYS A 32 -9.53 4.72 1.14
CA LYS A 32 -9.61 3.34 0.67
C LYS A 32 -9.23 3.29 -0.81
N CYS A 33 -8.32 2.40 -1.15
CA CYS A 33 -7.81 2.18 -2.49
C CYS A 33 -7.86 0.69 -2.79
N ASN A 34 -8.21 0.32 -4.02
CA ASN A 34 -8.13 -1.09 -4.42
C ASN A 34 -6.67 -1.42 -4.74
N MET A 35 -6.16 -2.50 -4.16
CA MET A 35 -4.76 -2.88 -4.31
C MET A 35 -4.66 -4.05 -5.30
N GLN A 36 -3.61 -4.06 -6.11
CA GLN A 36 -3.33 -5.15 -7.05
C GLN A 36 -2.25 -6.04 -6.47
N LEU A 37 -2.61 -7.27 -6.08
CA LEU A 37 -1.69 -8.20 -5.41
C LEU A 37 -1.10 -9.28 -6.33
N ALA A 38 -1.43 -9.27 -7.63
CA ALA A 38 -1.04 -10.34 -8.55
C ALA A 38 0.48 -10.65 -8.54
N SER A 39 1.33 -9.63 -8.41
CA SER A 39 2.79 -9.77 -8.36
C SER A 39 3.39 -9.51 -6.96
N PHE A 40 2.62 -9.73 -5.89
CA PHE A 40 3.11 -9.60 -4.53
C PHE A 40 4.36 -10.49 -4.29
N PRO A 41 5.39 -10.04 -3.56
CA PRO A 41 5.56 -8.74 -2.89
C PRO A 41 6.21 -7.66 -3.77
N PHE A 42 6.36 -7.90 -5.07
CA PHE A 42 6.92 -6.95 -6.06
C PHE A 42 5.82 -6.15 -6.76
N ASP A 43 4.75 -5.84 -6.03
CA ASP A 43 3.56 -5.17 -6.52
C ASP A 43 3.76 -3.67 -6.67
N LYS A 44 3.15 -3.11 -7.73
CA LYS A 44 3.00 -1.67 -7.95
C LYS A 44 1.54 -1.30 -7.76
N GLN A 45 1.32 -0.24 -7.00
CA GLN A 45 0.00 0.23 -6.61
C GLN A 45 -0.29 1.58 -7.22
N GLN A 46 -1.53 1.78 -7.65
CA GLN A 46 -2.00 3.06 -8.19
C GLN A 46 -3.25 3.51 -7.47
N CYS A 47 -3.12 4.55 -6.65
CA CYS A 47 -4.22 5.11 -5.89
C CYS A 47 -4.56 6.50 -6.39
N ASN A 48 -5.81 6.70 -6.79
CA ASN A 48 -6.32 8.04 -7.08
C ASN A 48 -6.69 8.74 -5.77
N PHE A 49 -6.68 10.07 -5.76
CA PHE A 49 -7.15 10.89 -4.66
C PHE A 49 -7.91 12.06 -5.28
N SER A 50 -9.16 12.26 -4.88
CA SER A 50 -10.00 13.30 -5.45
C SER A 50 -10.59 14.21 -4.37
N MET A 51 -10.53 15.52 -4.62
CA MET A 51 -11.13 16.56 -3.80
C MET A 51 -12.10 17.39 -4.62
N ALA A 52 -13.29 17.57 -4.08
CA ALA A 52 -14.34 18.41 -4.64
C ALA A 52 -15.08 19.13 -3.50
N SER A 53 -15.77 20.22 -3.82
CA SER A 53 -16.67 20.85 -2.86
C SER A 53 -17.91 19.99 -2.66
N GLY A 54 -18.27 19.69 -1.40
CA GLY A 54 -19.49 18.96 -1.08
C GLY A 54 -20.75 19.82 -1.14
N GLN A 55 -20.63 21.14 -1.05
CA GLN A 55 -21.78 22.07 -0.98
C GLN A 55 -22.09 22.76 -2.30
N ARG A 56 -21.11 22.85 -3.20
CA ARG A 56 -21.20 23.62 -4.44
C ARG A 56 -21.12 22.68 -5.64
N PRO A 57 -21.98 22.85 -6.66
CA PRO A 57 -21.86 22.08 -7.89
C PRO A 57 -20.54 22.40 -8.62
N PRO A 58 -20.00 21.45 -9.41
CA PRO A 58 -18.67 21.55 -10.00
C PRO A 58 -18.45 22.83 -10.81
N ASN A 59 -19.48 23.37 -11.48
CA ASN A 59 -19.35 24.54 -12.34
C ASN A 59 -19.28 25.87 -11.58
N SER A 60 -19.63 25.89 -10.29
CA SER A 60 -19.73 27.11 -9.48
C SER A 60 -18.48 27.43 -8.67
N LEU A 61 -17.51 26.51 -8.63
CA LEU A 61 -16.26 26.66 -7.89
C LEU A 61 -15.13 26.02 -8.70
N ARG A 62 -14.12 26.81 -9.04
CA ARG A 62 -12.91 26.33 -9.73
C ARG A 62 -11.79 26.16 -8.72
N LEU A 63 -11.32 24.93 -8.58
CA LEU A 63 -10.12 24.65 -7.80
C LEU A 63 -8.89 24.93 -8.66
N ARG A 64 -7.96 25.72 -8.12
CA ARG A 64 -6.68 26.01 -8.76
C ARG A 64 -5.56 25.70 -7.79
N VAL A 65 -4.56 24.97 -8.26
CA VAL A 65 -3.32 24.77 -7.52
C VAL A 65 -2.44 26.00 -7.72
N VAL A 66 -2.24 26.76 -6.63
CA VAL A 66 -1.55 28.07 -6.64
C VAL A 66 -0.03 27.91 -6.70
N ARG A 67 0.50 26.85 -6.10
CA ARG A 67 1.86 26.37 -6.31
C ARG A 67 1.75 24.94 -6.78
N SER A 68 2.32 24.63 -7.94
CA SER A 68 2.41 23.24 -8.38
C SER A 68 2.92 22.42 -7.20
N ILE A 69 2.35 21.23 -7.03
CA ILE A 69 3.09 20.14 -6.41
C ILE A 69 4.20 19.84 -7.42
N ALA A 70 5.16 20.75 -7.57
CA ALA A 70 6.48 20.38 -8.01
C ALA A 70 6.88 19.40 -6.91
N ILE A 71 6.75 18.13 -7.29
CA ILE A 71 7.13 16.95 -6.55
C ILE A 71 8.61 17.16 -6.28
N ASP A 72 8.86 17.91 -5.21
CA ASP A 72 10.18 18.20 -4.73
C ASP A 72 10.83 16.83 -4.49
N LEU A 73 12.13 16.72 -4.76
CA LEU A 73 12.82 15.44 -4.62
C LEU A 73 12.61 14.83 -3.20
N SER A 74 12.17 15.63 -2.23
CA SER A 74 11.64 15.24 -0.92
C SER A 74 10.52 14.19 -0.93
N ILE A 75 9.69 14.06 -1.98
CA ILE A 75 8.64 13.00 -2.05
C ILE A 75 9.25 11.62 -2.38
N ARG A 76 10.36 11.55 -3.14
CA ARG A 76 11.15 10.31 -3.24
C ARG A 76 11.73 9.90 -1.88
N PHE A 77 11.82 10.84 -0.93
CA PHE A 77 12.27 10.61 0.44
C PHE A 77 11.12 10.48 1.46
N LEU A 78 9.84 10.52 1.04
CA LEU A 78 8.74 9.98 1.84
C LEU A 78 8.75 8.45 1.76
N ARG A 79 9.89 7.88 2.13
CA ARG A 79 10.11 6.45 2.22
C ARG A 79 9.43 5.98 3.49
N SER A 80 8.25 5.39 3.34
CA SER A 80 7.72 4.55 4.39
C SER A 80 8.59 3.29 4.49
N ASN A 81 8.60 2.63 5.65
CA ASN A 81 9.32 1.37 5.82
C ASN A 81 8.77 0.24 4.90
N GLU A 82 7.58 0.44 4.32
CA GLU A 82 6.90 -0.56 3.50
C GLU A 82 6.67 -0.15 2.04
N TYR A 83 6.46 1.15 1.75
CA TYR A 83 6.18 1.65 0.40
C TYR A 83 7.05 2.86 0.04
N CYS A 84 7.38 2.95 -1.24
CA CYS A 84 8.05 4.08 -1.87
C CYS A 84 7.11 4.74 -2.89
N VAL A 85 6.97 6.07 -2.85
CA VAL A 85 6.19 6.82 -3.84
C VAL A 85 7.07 7.06 -5.07
N THR A 86 6.69 6.48 -6.21
CA THR A 86 7.49 6.52 -7.44
C THR A 86 7.09 7.66 -8.36
N ALA A 87 5.79 7.93 -8.48
CA ALA A 87 5.27 9.02 -9.28
C ALA A 87 3.97 9.58 -8.70
N VAL A 88 3.77 10.88 -8.90
CA VAL A 88 2.51 11.55 -8.62
C VAL A 88 2.10 12.32 -9.87
N ASP A 89 0.89 12.09 -10.34
CA ASP A 89 0.30 12.87 -11.43
C ASP A 89 -0.96 13.57 -10.92
N SER A 90 -1.27 14.76 -11.44
CA SER A 90 -2.41 15.54 -10.97
C SER A 90 -3.14 16.23 -12.12
N ILE A 91 -4.46 16.08 -12.12
CA ILE A 91 -5.38 16.65 -13.09
C ILE A 91 -6.29 17.63 -12.35
N LEU A 92 -6.27 18.88 -12.79
CA LEU A 92 -7.11 19.97 -12.26
C LEU A 92 -8.19 20.36 -13.26
N LYS A 93 -9.44 20.07 -12.89
CA LYS A 93 -10.63 20.58 -13.57
C LYS A 93 -11.57 21.19 -12.52
N TRP A 94 -12.86 20.87 -12.56
CA TRP A 94 -13.83 21.18 -11.49
C TRP A 94 -13.60 20.35 -10.23
N VAL A 95 -12.92 19.21 -10.38
CA VAL A 95 -12.48 18.31 -9.33
C VAL A 95 -10.96 18.26 -9.39
N TYR A 96 -10.31 18.33 -8.23
CA TYR A 96 -8.89 18.03 -8.11
C TYR A 96 -8.74 16.52 -8.04
N SER A 97 -8.02 15.90 -8.98
CA SER A 97 -7.73 14.46 -8.98
C SER A 97 -6.23 14.23 -9.10
N SER A 98 -5.63 13.51 -8.16
CA SER A 98 -4.23 13.11 -8.21
C SER A 98 -4.09 11.59 -8.20
N TYR A 99 -3.20 11.05 -9.03
CA TYR A 99 -2.84 9.64 -9.06
C TYR A 99 -1.48 9.48 -8.38
N HIS A 100 -1.39 8.54 -7.44
CA HIS A 100 -0.16 8.24 -6.72
C HIS A 100 0.24 6.81 -7.06
N GLN A 101 1.41 6.68 -7.66
CA GLN A 101 2.06 5.41 -7.92
C GLN A 101 2.99 5.10 -6.77
N MET A 102 2.81 3.93 -6.18
CA MET A 102 3.56 3.45 -5.02
C MET A 102 4.10 2.06 -5.33
N GLU A 103 5.29 1.75 -4.82
CA GLU A 103 5.95 0.46 -4.98
C GLU A 103 6.32 -0.09 -3.61
N ARG A 104 6.02 -1.37 -3.36
CA ARG A 104 6.34 -2.04 -2.10
C ARG A 104 7.84 -2.31 -2.00
N LEU A 105 8.42 -2.20 -0.82
CA LEU A 105 9.76 -2.69 -0.52
C LEU A 105 9.70 -4.19 -0.16
N PRO A 106 10.16 -5.11 -1.04
CA PRO A 106 9.84 -6.53 -0.91
C PRO A 106 10.74 -7.30 0.07
N MET A 107 11.88 -6.74 0.47
CA MET A 107 12.97 -7.49 1.14
C MET A 107 12.52 -8.29 2.37
N TYR A 108 11.67 -7.69 3.22
CA TYR A 108 11.13 -8.37 4.39
C TYR A 108 10.28 -9.59 4.00
N TYR A 109 9.40 -9.44 3.02
CA TYR A 109 8.52 -10.49 2.53
C TYR A 109 9.31 -11.60 1.81
N VAL A 110 10.38 -11.27 1.10
CA VAL A 110 11.28 -12.27 0.49
C VAL A 110 11.90 -13.17 1.56
N ILE A 111 12.41 -12.60 2.64
CA ILE A 111 13.08 -13.35 3.70
C ILE A 111 12.08 -14.21 4.50
N VAL A 112 10.88 -13.69 4.77
CA VAL A 112 9.89 -14.34 5.64
C VAL A 112 8.94 -15.29 4.90
N LEU A 113 8.68 -15.07 3.60
CA LEU A 113 7.75 -15.90 2.82
C LEU A 113 8.47 -16.78 1.79
N ILE A 114 9.37 -16.21 0.99
CA ILE A 114 9.99 -16.93 -0.15
C ILE A 114 11.07 -17.91 0.32
N ILE A 115 11.91 -17.52 1.29
CA ILE A 115 12.96 -18.42 1.78
C ILE A 115 12.38 -19.66 2.48
N PRO A 116 11.41 -19.54 3.42
CA PRO A 116 10.84 -20.71 4.08
C PRO A 116 10.08 -21.62 3.11
N SER A 117 9.35 -21.07 2.13
CA SER A 117 8.65 -21.89 1.14
C SER A 117 9.61 -22.70 0.27
N ALA A 118 10.73 -22.11 -0.17
CA ALA A 118 11.78 -22.80 -0.91
C ALA A 118 12.43 -23.93 -0.09
N LEU A 119 12.66 -23.70 1.21
CA LEU A 119 13.19 -24.73 2.11
C LEU A 119 12.20 -25.88 2.28
N ILE A 120 10.90 -25.60 2.45
CA ILE A 120 9.89 -26.65 2.54
C ILE A 120 9.84 -27.46 1.25
N LEU A 121 9.83 -26.81 0.07
CA LEU A 121 9.89 -27.49 -1.23
C LEU A 121 11.13 -28.39 -1.37
N ALA A 122 12.29 -27.92 -0.92
CA ALA A 122 13.51 -28.73 -0.89
C ALA A 122 13.32 -29.96 0.01
N THR A 123 12.79 -29.78 1.23
CA THR A 123 12.53 -30.90 2.15
C THR A 123 11.53 -31.92 1.60
N CYS A 124 10.53 -31.49 0.82
CA CYS A 124 9.63 -32.39 0.10
C CYS A 124 10.39 -33.28 -0.88
N ILE A 125 11.30 -32.70 -1.68
CA ILE A 125 12.13 -33.47 -2.63
C ILE A 125 13.03 -34.45 -1.87
N PHE A 126 13.68 -34.01 -0.78
CA PHE A 126 14.47 -34.90 0.07
C PHE A 126 13.64 -36.06 0.66
N GLY A 127 12.38 -35.82 1.02
CA GLY A 127 11.49 -36.87 1.51
C GLY A 127 11.12 -37.93 0.47
N PHE A 128 11.19 -37.60 -0.82
CA PHE A 128 11.05 -38.60 -1.90
C PHE A 128 12.34 -39.37 -2.17
N LEU A 129 13.50 -38.79 -1.89
CA LEU A 129 14.81 -39.45 -2.04
C LEU A 129 15.12 -40.46 -0.92
N LEU A 130 14.43 -40.35 0.22
CA LEU A 130 14.60 -41.27 1.34
C LEU A 130 14.01 -42.66 1.00
N PRO A 131 14.76 -43.77 1.15
CA PRO A 131 14.29 -45.11 0.84
C PRO A 131 13.10 -45.52 1.73
N ALA A 132 12.13 -46.19 1.12
CA ALA A 132 10.83 -46.52 1.72
C ALA A 132 10.90 -47.45 2.94
N ASP A 133 12.01 -48.19 3.10
CA ASP A 133 12.26 -49.07 4.25
C ASP A 133 12.71 -48.31 5.50
N SER A 134 12.94 -47.00 5.39
CA SER A 134 13.23 -46.14 6.53
C SER A 134 11.93 -45.76 7.23
N GLY A 135 11.74 -46.20 8.48
CA GLY A 135 10.57 -45.83 9.29
C GLY A 135 10.37 -44.31 9.46
N ASP A 136 11.43 -43.53 9.22
CA ASP A 136 11.46 -42.07 9.37
C ASP A 136 10.75 -41.32 8.23
N ARG A 137 10.46 -41.97 7.09
CA ARG A 137 9.79 -41.32 5.94
C ARG A 137 8.39 -40.83 6.28
N LEU A 138 7.63 -41.59 7.07
CA LEU A 138 6.29 -41.20 7.51
C LEU A 138 6.36 -39.97 8.43
N ALA A 139 7.28 -39.99 9.40
CA ALA A 139 7.48 -38.90 10.34
C ALA A 139 7.89 -37.60 9.62
N LEU A 140 8.79 -37.69 8.63
CA LEU A 140 9.20 -36.56 7.81
C LEU A 140 8.02 -35.94 7.03
N ASN A 141 7.20 -36.76 6.39
CA ASN A 141 6.04 -36.27 5.62
C ASN A 141 4.98 -35.61 6.52
N VAL A 142 4.74 -36.16 7.72
CA VAL A 142 3.83 -35.53 8.70
C VAL A 142 4.38 -34.19 9.17
N ALA A 143 5.69 -34.09 9.43
CA ALA A 143 6.35 -32.84 9.81
C ALA A 143 6.25 -31.78 8.69
N ILE A 144 6.42 -32.19 7.42
CA ILE A 144 6.26 -31.30 6.26
C ILE A 144 4.83 -30.76 6.16
N LEU A 145 3.81 -31.62 6.32
CA LEU A 145 2.40 -31.20 6.31
C LEU A 145 2.10 -30.17 7.40
N LEU A 146 2.62 -30.41 8.62
CA LEU A 146 2.45 -29.50 9.74
C LEU A 146 3.16 -28.17 9.48
N SER A 147 4.39 -28.21 8.97
CA SER A 147 5.16 -27.02 8.56
C SER A 147 4.43 -26.19 7.50
N MET A 148 3.89 -26.84 6.46
CA MET A 148 3.07 -26.18 5.44
C MET A 148 1.82 -25.52 6.03
N SER A 149 1.12 -26.19 6.94
CA SER A 149 -0.08 -25.62 7.58
C SER A 149 0.25 -24.36 8.40
N VAL A 150 1.31 -24.42 9.20
CA VAL A 150 1.79 -23.25 9.97
C VAL A 150 2.23 -22.13 9.03
N PHE A 151 2.95 -22.45 7.96
CA PHE A 151 3.36 -21.48 6.96
C PHE A 151 2.17 -20.79 6.27
N LEU A 152 1.15 -21.55 5.87
CA LEU A 152 -0.07 -21.00 5.25
C LEU A 152 -0.82 -20.06 6.21
N GLN A 153 -0.90 -20.40 7.49
CA GLN A 153 -1.49 -19.51 8.51
C GLN A 153 -0.70 -18.21 8.65
N LEU A 154 0.63 -18.30 8.71
CA LEU A 154 1.50 -17.13 8.79
C LEU A 154 1.39 -16.26 7.53
N ALA A 155 1.43 -16.88 6.35
CA ALA A 155 1.26 -16.17 5.08
C ALA A 155 -0.08 -15.44 5.01
N GLY A 156 -1.19 -16.08 5.40
CA GLY A 156 -2.51 -15.46 5.43
C GLY A 156 -2.67 -14.33 6.45
N SER A 157 -1.83 -14.28 7.49
CA SER A 157 -1.81 -13.16 8.45
C SER A 157 -1.01 -11.95 7.96
N ILE A 158 -0.04 -12.17 7.08
CA ILE A 158 0.87 -11.14 6.55
C ILE A 158 0.33 -10.55 5.26
N THR A 159 -0.28 -11.37 4.40
CA THR A 159 -0.88 -10.90 3.16
C THR A 159 -2.24 -10.26 3.46
N PRO A 160 -2.55 -9.10 2.86
CA PRO A 160 -3.86 -8.52 3.02
C PRO A 160 -4.91 -9.44 2.38
N ALA A 161 -5.95 -9.77 3.14
CA ALA A 161 -7.05 -10.60 2.65
C ALA A 161 -7.77 -9.88 1.50
N GLN A 162 -7.73 -10.46 0.30
CA GLN A 162 -8.43 -9.96 -0.87
C GLN A 162 -9.08 -11.12 -1.62
N SER A 163 -10.31 -10.89 -2.08
CA SER A 163 -11.09 -11.89 -2.82
C SER A 163 -10.88 -11.82 -4.34
N GLU A 164 -10.20 -10.77 -4.82
CA GLU A 164 -10.14 -10.42 -6.24
C GLU A 164 -8.99 -11.13 -6.96
N SER A 165 -7.88 -11.39 -6.28
CA SER A 165 -6.77 -12.18 -6.81
C SER A 165 -5.95 -12.82 -5.70
N VAL A 166 -5.48 -14.05 -5.94
CA VAL A 166 -4.45 -14.71 -5.13
C VAL A 166 -3.10 -14.38 -5.77
N PRO A 167 -2.10 -13.94 -5.00
CA PRO A 167 -0.76 -13.69 -5.52
C PRO A 167 -0.11 -14.97 -6.07
N VAL A 168 0.73 -14.84 -7.10
CA VAL A 168 1.45 -15.96 -7.74
C VAL A 168 2.66 -16.45 -6.97
#